data_AF-A0A973TF52-F1
#
_entry.id   AF-A0A973TF52-F1
#
_cell.length_a   1.000
_cell.length_b   1.000
_cell.length_c   1.000
_cell.angle_alpha   90.00
_cell.angle_beta   90.00
_cell.angle_gamma   90.00
#
_symmetry.space_group_name_H-M   'P 1'
#
loop_
_entity.id
_entity.type
_entity.pdbx_description
1 polymer ?
#
loop_
_entity_poly.entity_id
_entity_poly.type
_entity_poly.pdbx_seq_one_letter_code
_entity_poly.pdbx_strand_id
1 'polypeptide(L)' 'MNPNLQQLRKLGQSLWLDNITRAMLDDGTLERNIAEWGLTGLTSNPTIFDEALAKGDAYDAGIREKAAAGKRG' A
#
# COMPACT_ATOMS: atom_id res chain seq x y z
N MET A 1 2.97 -19.52 4.83
CA MET A 1 2.93 -18.47 5.88
C MET A 1 4.12 -18.62 6.81
N ASN A 2 4.87 -17.54 7.02
CA ASN A 2 6.14 -17.55 7.76
C ASN A 2 5.94 -17.95 9.25
N PRO A 3 6.71 -18.91 9.78
CA PRO A 3 6.53 -19.41 11.16
C PRO A 3 6.77 -18.34 12.23
N ASN A 4 7.66 -17.38 12.00
CA ASN A 4 7.92 -16.28 12.93
C ASN A 4 6.70 -15.35 13.04
N LEU A 5 6.04 -15.05 11.92
CA LEU A 5 4.84 -14.21 11.90
C LEU A 5 3.66 -14.90 12.58
N GLN A 6 3.57 -16.23 12.44
CA GLN A 6 2.56 -17.00 13.19
C GLN A 6 2.81 -16.94 14.69
N GLN A 7 4.07 -16.96 15.14
CA GLN A 7 4.40 -16.81 16.55
C GLN A 7 4.02 -15.42 17.07
N LEU A 8 4.32 -14.35 16.31
CA LEU A 8 3.91 -12.99 16.68
C LEU A 8 2.38 -12.87 16.84
N ARG A 9 1.62 -13.44 15.91
CA ARG A 9 0.14 -13.47 15.99
C ARG A 9 -0.36 -14.22 17.22
N LYS A 10 0.25 -15.36 17.58
CA LYS A 10 -0.08 -16.10 18.80
C LYS A 10 0.21 -15.30 20.08
N LEU A 11 1.19 -14.41 20.04
CA LEU A 11 1.51 -13.49 21.13
C LEU A 11 0.63 -12.22 21.14
N GLY A 12 -0.36 -12.13 20.24
CA GLY A 12 -1.25 -10.97 20.15
C GLY A 12 -0.67 -9.78 19.37
N GLN A 13 0.45 -9.96 18.66
CA GLN A 13 1.07 -8.91 17.86
C GLN A 13 0.63 -8.99 16.39
N SER A 14 0.34 -7.83 15.80
CA SER A 14 -0.15 -7.69 14.42
C SER A 14 0.95 -7.16 13.50
N LEU A 15 1.09 -7.73 12.30
CA LEU A 15 2.02 -7.25 11.28
C LEU A 15 1.38 -6.12 10.47
N TRP A 16 2.08 -5.00 10.37
CA TRP A 16 1.68 -3.83 9.60
C TRP A 16 2.76 -3.47 8.57
N LEU A 17 2.32 -2.94 7.43
CA LEU A 17 3.19 -2.49 6.35
C LEU A 17 3.24 -0.96 6.35
N ASP A 18 4.43 -0.39 6.48
CA ASP A 18 4.62 1.07 6.43
C ASP A 18 4.87 1.56 4.99
N ASN A 19 3.96 1.19 4.09
CA ASN A 19 3.97 1.64 2.70
C ASN A 19 2.63 1.34 2.02
N ILE A 20 2.29 2.13 1.02
CA ILE A 20 1.21 1.85 0.08
C ILE A 20 1.50 2.55 -1.25
N THR A 21 1.37 1.81 -2.36
CA THR A 21 1.39 2.38 -3.72
C THR A 21 0.18 1.88 -4.52
N ARG A 22 -0.18 2.59 -5.58
CA ARG A 22 -1.25 2.17 -6.50
C ARG A 22 -0.92 0.83 -7.17
N ALA A 23 0.32 0.63 -7.58
CA ALA A 23 0.78 -0.64 -8.17
C ALA A 23 0.48 -1.83 -7.25
N MET A 24 0.71 -1.71 -5.94
CA MET A 24 0.44 -2.80 -4.99
C MET A 24 -1.03 -3.25 -4.96
N LEU A 25 -1.96 -2.34 -5.25
CA LEU A 25 -3.38 -2.63 -5.36
C LEU A 25 -3.70 -3.29 -6.70
N ASP A 26 -3.09 -2.78 -7.77
CA ASP A 26 -3.42 -3.16 -9.14
C ASP A 26 -2.75 -4.48 -9.57
N ASP A 27 -1.58 -4.83 -9.01
CA ASP A 27 -0.78 -6.02 -9.36
C ASP A 27 -0.95 -7.22 -8.38
N GLY A 28 -1.86 -7.08 -7.42
CA GLY A 28 -2.15 -8.10 -6.41
C GLY A 28 -1.08 -8.27 -5.33
N THR A 29 -0.07 -7.38 -5.25
CA THR A 29 0.97 -7.46 -4.20
C THR A 29 0.37 -7.33 -2.81
N LEU A 30 -0.62 -6.45 -2.60
CA LEU A 30 -1.26 -6.32 -1.30
C LEU A 30 -2.02 -7.60 -0.91
N GLU A 31 -2.74 -8.21 -1.84
CA GLU A 31 -3.46 -9.46 -1.62
C GLU A 31 -2.49 -10.60 -1.26
N ARG A 32 -1.40 -10.76 -2.02
CA ARG A 32 -0.34 -11.72 -1.70
C ARG A 32 0.27 -11.46 -0.32
N ASN A 33 0.51 -10.21 0.04
CA ASN A 33 1.04 -9.85 1.36
C ASN A 33 0.10 -10.26 2.49
N ILE A 34 -1.21 -10.10 2.31
CA ILE A 34 -2.21 -10.56 3.28
C ILE A 34 -2.17 -12.10 3.39
N ALA A 35 -2.23 -12.80 2.25
CA ALA A 35 -2.32 -14.26 2.23
C ALA A 35 -1.05 -14.97 2.72
N GLU A 36 0.13 -14.50 2.30
CA GLU A 36 1.41 -15.17 2.55
C GLU A 36 2.06 -14.73 3.86
N TRP A 37 1.96 -13.44 4.18
CA TRP A 37 2.65 -12.82 5.32
C TRP A 37 1.71 -12.53 6.49
N GLY A 38 0.39 -12.69 6.32
CA GLY A 38 -0.57 -12.37 7.35
C GLY A 38 -0.57 -10.88 7.67
N LEU A 39 -0.35 -10.04 6.67
CA LEU A 39 -0.44 -8.59 6.80
C LEU A 39 -1.85 -8.20 7.27
N THR A 40 -1.94 -7.39 8.32
CA THR A 40 -3.24 -7.04 8.96
C THR A 40 -3.56 -5.56 8.94
N GLY A 41 -2.59 -4.73 8.58
CA GLY A 41 -2.77 -3.29 8.49
C GLY A 41 -1.65 -2.66 7.66
N LEU A 42 -1.84 -1.39 7.32
CA LEU A 42 -0.83 -0.60 6.66
C LEU A 42 -0.96 0.86 7.06
N THR A 43 0.12 1.61 6.87
CA THR A 43 0.17 3.04 7.09
C THR A 43 0.58 3.76 5.81
N SER A 44 0.02 4.95 5.66
CA SER A 44 0.51 5.97 4.74
C SER A 44 0.89 7.20 5.54
N ASN A 45 1.73 8.03 4.95
CA ASN A 45 2.04 9.37 5.43
C ASN A 45 2.35 10.27 4.21
N PRO A 46 2.49 11.59 4.37
CA PRO A 46 2.77 12.49 3.25
C PRO A 46 4.01 12.07 2.44
N THR A 47 5.11 11.71 3.09
CA THR A 47 6.35 11.28 2.42
C THR A 47 6.13 10.02 1.57
N ILE A 48 5.39 9.03 2.07
CA ILE A 48 5.04 7.82 1.31
C ILE A 48 4.26 8.17 0.03
N PHE A 49 3.29 9.08 0.12
CA PHE A 49 2.55 9.52 -1.06
C PHE A 49 3.40 10.34 -2.03
N ASP A 50 4.25 11.24 -1.54
CA ASP A 50 5.17 12.00 -2.39
C ASP A 50 6.08 11.07 -3.19
N GLU A 51 6.63 10.04 -2.54
CA GLU A 51 7.43 9.03 -3.23
C GLU A 51 6.61 8.20 -4.23
N ALA A 52 5.39 7.78 -3.87
CA ALA A 52 4.54 6.98 -4.73
C ALA A 52 4.06 7.76 -5.97
N LEU A 53 3.85 9.07 -5.83
CA LEU A 53 3.49 9.97 -6.91
C LEU A 53 4.69 10.30 -7.81
N ALA A 54 5.89 10.41 -7.25
CA ALA A 54 7.11 10.69 -8.00
C ALA A 54 7.66 9.46 -8.76
N LYS A 55 7.28 8.24 -8.34
CA LYS A 55 7.76 6.98 -8.92
C LYS A 55 6.75 6.39 -9.91
N GLY A 56 7.13 6.35 -11.18
CA GLY A 56 6.34 5.71 -12.24
C GLY A 56 5.12 6.55 -12.68
N ASP A 57 4.17 5.92 -13.36
CA ASP A 57 3.01 6.56 -13.98
C ASP A 57 1.66 6.06 -13.41
N ALA A 58 1.68 5.29 -12.33
CA ALA A 58 0.49 4.63 -11.79
C ALA A 58 -0.62 5.61 -11.33
N TYR A 59 -0.28 6.88 -11.06
CA TYR A 59 -1.22 7.92 -10.63
C TYR A 59 -1.58 8.93 -11.72
N ASP A 60 -0.86 8.93 -12.84
CA ASP A 60 -0.94 9.94 -13.89
C ASP A 60 -2.34 10.10 -14.47
N ALA A 61 -3.00 8.98 -14.79
CA ALA A 61 -4.33 8.99 -15.37
C ALA A 61 -5.34 9.65 -14.42
N GLY A 62 -5.31 9.29 -13.14
CA GLY A 62 -6.20 9.85 -12.13
C GLY A 62 -5.91 11.32 -11.83
N ILE A 63 -4.65 11.75 -11.90
CA ILE A 63 -4.27 13.16 -11.77
C ILE A 63 -4.81 13.96 -12.96
N ARG A 64 -4.62 13.47 -14.20
CA ARG A 64 -5.13 14.12 -15.42
C ARG A 64 -6.65 14.25 -15.41
N GLU A 65 -7.36 13.20 -15.02
CA GLU A 65 -8.82 13.21 -14.90
C GLU A 65 -9.29 14.28 -13.91
N LYS A 66 -8.71 14.30 -12.71
CA LYS A 66 -9.05 15.28 -11.67
C LYS A 66 -8.76 16.71 -12.12
N ALA A 67 -7.61 16.93 -12.78
CA ALA A 67 -7.25 18.23 -13.32
C ALA A 67 -8.22 18.70 -14.41
N ALA A 68 -8.62 17.80 -15.33
CA ALA A 68 -9.62 18.08 -16.35
C ALA A 68 -11.00 18.41 -15.74
N ALA A 69 -11.34 17.79 -14.61
CA ALA A 69 -12.53 18.11 -13.82
C ALA A 69 -12.39 19.39 -12.96
N GLY A 70 -11.30 20.14 -13.11
CA GLY A 70 -11.05 21.38 -12.36
C GLY A 70 -10.72 21.19 -10.88
N LYS A 71 -10.45 19.95 -10.43
CA LYS A 71 -10.03 19.66 -9.05
C LYS A 71 -8.56 20.01 -8.89
N ARG A 72 -8.24 20.62 -7.74
CA ARG A 72 -6.86 20.97 -7.34
C ARG A 72 -6.62 20.46 -5.92
N GLY A 73 -5.38 20.06 -5.65
CA GLY A 73 -4.89 19.72 -4.31
C GLY A 73 -4.62 20.96 -3.48
#